data_AF-A0A3D4B4G1-F1
#
_entry.id   AF-A0A3D4B4G1-F1
#
_cell.length_a   1.000
_cell.length_b   1.000
_cell.length_c   1.000
_cell.angle_alpha   90.00
_cell.angle_beta   90.00
_cell.angle_gamma   90.00
#
_symmetry.space_group_name_H-M   'P 1'
#
loop_
_entity.id
_entity.type
_entity.pdbx_description
1 polymer ?
#
loop_
_entity_poly.entity_id
_entity_poly.type
_entity_poly.pdbx_seq_one_letter_code
_entity_poly.pdbx_strand_id
1 'polypeptide(L)' 'ADASITLISDEPAYSRMSLPYYISKSIPVDQVLTGDDAYFSNLGVTTQFGLRVTSVNASENTVT' A
#
# COMPACT_ATOMS: atom_id res chain seq x y z
N ALA A 1 11.23 -6.21 21.83
CA ALA A 1 11.87 -5.68 20.62
C ALA A 1 10.74 -5.24 19.71
N ASP A 2 10.75 -3.98 19.26
CA ASP A 2 9.72 -3.49 18.34
C ASP A 2 9.94 -4.13 16.97
N ALA A 3 8.86 -4.63 16.37
CA ALA A 3 8.90 -5.26 15.05
C ALA A 3 8.86 -4.16 13.97
N SER A 4 9.80 -4.21 13.03
CA SER A 4 9.78 -3.36 11.84
C SER A 4 8.79 -3.92 10.81
N ILE A 5 7.92 -3.06 10.26
CA ILE A 5 6.95 -3.44 9.23
C ILE A 5 7.29 -2.71 7.93
N THR A 6 7.40 -3.49 6.84
CA THR A 6 7.54 -2.98 5.48
C THR A 6 6.35 -3.42 4.64
N LEU A 7 5.70 -2.49 3.95
CA LEU A 7 4.61 -2.74 3.02
C LEU A 7 5.09 -2.51 1.59
N ILE A 8 4.96 -3.54 0.74
CA ILE A 8 5.34 -3.49 -0.68
C ILE A 8 4.07 -3.71 -1.49
N SER A 9 3.77 -2.81 -2.41
CA SER A 9 2.63 -2.95 -3.32
C SER A 9 2.88 -2.19 -4.61
N ASP A 10 2.38 -2.68 -5.72
CA ASP A 10 2.42 -2.01 -7.01
C ASP A 10 1.33 -0.96 -7.19
N GLU A 11 0.40 -0.88 -6.23
CA GLU A 11 -0.69 0.08 -6.18
C GLU A 11 -0.60 0.92 -4.90
N PRO A 12 -1.18 2.14 -4.87
CA PRO A 12 -1.34 2.90 -3.62
C PRO A 12 -2.35 2.20 -2.68
N ALA A 13 -2.44 2.64 -1.43
CA ALA A 13 -3.48 2.15 -0.52
C ALA A 13 -4.84 2.81 -0.83
N TYR A 14 -5.85 2.00 -1.14
CA TYR A 14 -7.21 2.49 -1.42
C TYR A 14 -8.30 1.50 -1.01
N SER A 15 -9.53 2.01 -0.87
CA SER A 15 -10.72 1.19 -0.64
C SER A 15 -11.31 0.71 -1.95
N ARG A 16 -11.25 -0.60 -2.22
CA ARG A 16 -11.92 -1.20 -3.38
C ARG A 16 -13.44 -1.00 -3.35
N MET A 17 -14.03 -0.85 -2.17
CA MET A 17 -15.46 -0.64 -2.00
C MET A 17 -15.90 0.77 -2.40
N SER A 18 -15.00 1.76 -2.41
CA SER A 18 -15.33 3.13 -2.84
C SER A 18 -15.15 3.36 -4.35
N LEU A 19 -14.48 2.44 -5.05
CA LEU A 19 -14.24 2.54 -6.50
C LEU A 19 -15.51 2.77 -7.34
N PRO A 20 -16.66 2.10 -7.11
CA PRO A 20 -17.85 2.35 -7.91
C PRO A 20 -18.29 3.82 -7.88
N TYR A 21 -18.15 4.48 -6.73
CA TYR A 21 -18.53 5.89 -6.56
C TYR A 21 -17.54 6.85 -7.22
N TYR A 22 -16.25 6.48 -7.27
CA TYR A 22 -15.25 7.25 -8.01
C TYR A 22 -15.47 7.12 -9.52
N ILE A 23 -15.71 5.90 -10.01
CA ILE A 23 -16.00 5.63 -11.42
C ILE A 23 -17.27 6.36 -11.87
N SER A 24 -18.30 6.42 -11.01
CA SER A 24 -19.53 7.19 -11.26
C SER A 24 -19.37 8.71 -11.05
N LYS A 25 -18.16 9.19 -10.73
CA LYS A 25 -17.83 10.60 -10.44
C LYS A 25 -18.64 11.19 -9.28
N SER A 26 -19.12 10.34 -8.37
CA SER A 26 -19.85 10.75 -7.16
C SER A 26 -18.92 11.18 -6.03
N ILE A 27 -17.66 10.75 -6.05
CA ILE A 27 -16.61 11.17 -5.12
C ILE A 27 -15.30 11.49 -5.87
N PRO A 28 -14.45 12.39 -5.36
CA PRO A 28 -13.10 12.59 -5.90
C PRO A 28 -12.17 11.43 -5.54
N VAL A 29 -11.04 11.32 -6.24
CA VAL A 29 -10.03 10.27 -6.03
C VAL A 29 -9.48 10.26 -4.59
N ASP A 30 -9.36 11.42 -3.96
CA ASP A 30 -8.84 11.54 -2.59
C ASP A 30 -9.72 10.82 -1.55
N GLN A 31 -11.02 10.63 -1.83
CA GLN A 31 -11.94 9.85 -0.98
C GLN A 31 -11.85 8.34 -1.25
N VAL A 32 -11.04 7.91 -2.22
CA VAL A 32 -10.76 6.50 -2.51
C VAL A 32 -9.52 6.04 -1.76
N LEU A 33 -8.52 6.91 -1.64
CA LEU A 33 -7.24 6.63 -0.98
C LEU A 33 -7.44 6.47 0.53
N THR A 34 -6.80 5.45 1.11
CA THR A 34 -6.89 5.13 2.55
C THR A 34 -5.63 5.48 3.31
N GLY A 35 -4.54 5.81 2.60
CA GLY A 35 -3.28 6.26 3.16
C GLY A 35 -2.25 6.50 2.07
N ASP A 36 -1.27 7.35 2.38
CA ASP A 36 -0.08 7.61 1.58
C ASP A 36 1.18 7.27 2.39
N ASP A 37 2.36 7.48 1.79
CA ASP A 37 3.64 7.22 2.46
C ASP A 37 3.77 7.96 3.79
N ALA A 38 3.28 9.21 3.86
CA ALA A 38 3.35 10.02 5.07
C ALA A 38 2.46 9.45 6.19
N TYR A 39 1.25 9.02 5.85
CA TYR A 39 0.34 8.36 6.78
C TYR A 39 0.97 7.10 7.39
N PHE A 40 1.54 6.22 6.56
CA PHE A 40 2.16 4.98 7.04
C PHE A 40 3.48 5.22 7.80
N SER A 41 4.28 6.20 7.36
CA SER A 41 5.50 6.60 8.06
C SER A 41 5.21 7.07 9.49
N ASN A 42 4.14 7.82 9.71
CA ASN A 42 3.70 8.24 11.05
C ASN A 42 3.32 7.07 11.97
N LEU A 43 2.99 5.91 11.40
CA LEU A 43 2.69 4.67 12.13
C LEU A 43 3.94 3.78 12.33
N GLY A 44 5.12 4.23 11.89
CA GLY A 44 6.35 3.44 11.93
C GLY A 44 6.44 2.34 10.86
N VAL A 45 5.62 2.44 9.80
CA VAL A 45 5.61 1.49 8.68
C VAL A 45 6.42 2.08 7.52
N THR A 46 7.34 1.29 6.97
CA THR A 46 8.06 1.65 5.73
C THR A 46 7.23 1.19 4.52
N THR A 47 6.95 2.09 3.58
CA THR A 47 6.22 1.76 2.35
C THR A 47 7.15 1.73 1.13
N GLN A 48 6.81 0.84 0.20
CA GLN A 48 7.43 0.69 -1.11
C GLN A 48 6.31 0.56 -2.15
N PHE A 49 5.60 1.66 -2.39
CA PHE A 49 4.54 1.70 -3.41
C PHE A 49 5.11 1.80 -4.82
N GLY A 50 4.38 1.24 -5.80
CA GLY A 50 4.82 1.14 -7.19
C GLY A 50 5.83 0.01 -7.45
N LEU A 51 6.14 -0.82 -6.44
CA LEU A 51 7.00 -1.98 -6.57
C LEU A 51 6.19 -3.28 -6.50
N ARG A 52 6.44 -4.18 -7.45
CA ARG A 52 5.83 -5.51 -7.50
C ARG A 52 6.87 -6.56 -7.13
N VAL A 53 6.61 -7.31 -6.06
CA VAL A 53 7.34 -8.54 -5.78
C VAL A 53 6.99 -9.60 -6.83
N THR A 54 8.00 -10.17 -7.46
CA THR A 54 7.92 -11.20 -8.49
C THR A 54 8.34 -12.58 -7.99
N SER A 55 9.14 -12.65 -6.92
CA SER A 55 9.62 -13.91 -6.34
C SER A 55 9.81 -13.84 -4.81
N VAL A 56 9.78 -15.01 -4.17
CA VAL A 56 10.03 -15.20 -2.74
C VAL A 56 11.11 -16.28 -2.56
N ASN A 57 12.21 -15.94 -1.90
CA ASN A 57 13.26 -16.88 -1.53
C ASN A 57 13.19 -17.18 -0.02
N ALA A 58 12.62 -18.33 0.33
CA ALA A 58 12.46 -18.74 1.72
C ALA A 58 13.78 -19.16 2.39
N SER A 59 14.77 -19.66 1.65
CA SER A 59 16.07 -20.04 2.21
C SER A 59 16.90 -18.83 2.64
N GLU A 60 16.76 -17.71 1.94
CA GLU A 60 17.48 -16.47 2.22
C GLU A 60 16.62 -15.45 2.97
N ASN A 61 15.32 -15.74 3.16
CA ASN A 61 14.33 -14.81 3.72
C ASN A 61 14.27 -13.48 2.95
N THR A 62 14.27 -13.55 1.62
CA THR A 62 14.24 -12.37 0.74
C THR A 62 13.05 -12.41 -0.23
N VAL A 63 12.69 -11.24 -0.74
CA VAL A 63 11.72 -11.05 -1.81
C VAL A 63 12.33 -10.17 -2.90
N THR A 64 11.98 -10.41 -4.17
CA THR A 64 12.50 -9.69 -5.34
C THR A 64 11.39 -9.30 -6.28
#